data_AF-A0A0N5BAZ8-F1
#
_entry.id   AF-A0A0N5BAZ8-F1
#
_cell.length_a   1.000
_cell.length_b   1.000
_cell.length_c   1.000
_cell.angle_alpha   90.00
_cell.angle_beta   90.00
_cell.angle_gamma   90.00
#
_symmetry.space_group_name_H-M   'P 1'
#
loop_
_entity.id
_entity.type
_entity.pdbx_description
1 polymer ?
#
loop_
_entity_poly.entity_id
_entity_poly.type
_entity_poly.pdbx_seq_one_letter_code
_entity_poly.pdbx_strand_id
1 'polypeptide(L)'
;MEKLDEENCGPNGTKPLSFFRTNIKVIKSVYLDVEEREAIREELKNHFDTLLYHPVGNNLYCCFIKWRAVISKCRFTFLIRIVKDAYELRLRNNFDLHCMDDWKQKDDEPVRGYNRRYRQRLIELYPDFMNKLYRMTNNRSDEANFLRTEIVGNYIASLKNELVDIMPIFKRNEKSLEIVMETAEYYEKEWAERKKRR
;
A
#
# COMPACT_ATOMS: atom_id res chain seq x y z
N MET A 1 22.93 -10.80 -13.60
CA MET A 1 21.79 -10.65 -12.67
C MET A 1 22.03 -9.34 -11.95
N GLU A 2 21.58 -8.23 -12.54
CA GLU A 2 21.81 -6.88 -12.00
C GLU A 2 21.06 -6.74 -10.67
N LYS A 3 21.79 -6.31 -9.63
CA LYS A 3 21.22 -5.95 -8.35
C LYS A 3 20.24 -4.80 -8.59
N LEU A 4 19.00 -4.98 -8.15
CA LEU A 4 18.00 -3.91 -8.10
C LEU A 4 18.56 -2.76 -7.25
N ASP A 5 18.70 -1.57 -7.85
CA ASP A 5 19.04 -0.35 -7.11
C ASP A 5 17.94 -0.07 -6.07
N GLU A 6 18.24 -0.36 -4.81
CA GLU A 6 17.39 -0.08 -3.65
C GLU A 6 17.09 1.43 -3.51
N GLU A 7 17.90 2.31 -4.11
CA GLU A 7 17.72 3.77 -4.11
C GLU A 7 16.58 4.26 -5.03
N ASN A 8 16.21 3.48 -6.05
CA ASN A 8 15.14 3.85 -6.99
C ASN A 8 13.74 3.45 -6.49
N CYS A 9 13.68 2.62 -5.45
CA CYS A 9 12.51 2.43 -4.62
C CYS A 9 12.41 3.61 -3.64
N GLY A 10 11.96 4.78 -4.12
CA GLY A 10 11.56 5.84 -3.20
C GLY A 10 10.62 5.24 -2.12
N PRO A 11 10.63 5.74 -0.87
CA PRO A 11 10.33 5.00 0.37
C PRO A 11 8.95 4.33 0.47
N ASN A 12 8.11 4.49 -0.56
CA ASN A 12 6.70 4.18 -0.50
C ASN A 12 6.18 3.19 -1.54
N GLY A 13 6.88 2.83 -2.63
CA GLY A 13 6.35 2.00 -3.74
C GLY A 13 4.98 2.42 -4.34
N THR A 14 4.37 3.52 -3.86
CA THR A 14 3.09 4.15 -4.23
C THR A 14 3.30 5.25 -5.23
N LYS A 15 4.53 5.77 -5.30
CA LYS A 15 4.92 6.74 -6.32
C LYS A 15 4.49 6.27 -7.70
N PRO A 16 4.70 5.01 -8.14
CA PRO A 16 4.25 4.56 -9.46
C PRO A 16 2.73 4.58 -9.67
N LEU A 17 1.93 4.13 -8.69
CA LEU A 17 0.46 4.06 -8.82
C LEU A 17 -0.21 5.44 -8.71
N SER A 18 0.26 6.28 -7.79
CA SER A 18 -0.18 7.67 -7.66
C SER A 18 0.22 8.49 -8.88
N PHE A 19 1.46 8.34 -9.36
CA PHE A 19 1.95 8.90 -10.61
C PHE A 19 1.10 8.43 -11.79
N PHE A 20 0.80 7.14 -11.90
CA PHE A 20 -0.07 6.59 -12.94
C PHE A 20 -1.47 7.22 -12.89
N ARG A 21 -2.10 7.31 -11.71
CA ARG A 21 -3.43 7.91 -11.55
C ARG A 21 -3.43 9.41 -11.88
N THR A 22 -2.41 10.14 -11.45
CA THR A 22 -2.26 11.57 -11.72
C THR A 22 -2.07 11.83 -13.21
N ASN A 23 -1.17 11.11 -13.87
CA ASN A 23 -0.93 11.27 -15.31
C ASN A 23 -2.16 10.89 -16.14
N ILE A 24 -2.89 9.82 -15.78
CA ILE A 24 -4.14 9.47 -16.46
C ILE A 24 -5.22 10.54 -16.25
N LYS A 25 -5.31 11.15 -15.06
CA LYS A 25 -6.22 12.28 -14.83
C LYS A 25 -5.87 13.47 -15.72
N VAL A 26 -4.60 13.81 -15.84
CA VAL A 26 -4.12 14.92 -16.70
C VAL A 26 -4.42 14.63 -18.17
N ILE A 27 -4.13 13.43 -18.66
CA ILE A 27 -4.45 13.06 -20.05
C ILE A 27 -5.96 13.18 -20.31
N LYS A 28 -6.79 12.74 -19.37
CA LYS A 28 -8.25 12.84 -19.48
C LYS A 28 -8.78 14.27 -19.40
N SER A 29 -8.05 15.20 -18.77
CA SER A 29 -8.44 16.62 -18.71
C SER A 29 -7.98 17.41 -19.93
N VAL A 30 -6.86 17.03 -20.55
CA VAL A 30 -6.35 17.68 -21.77
C VAL A 30 -7.11 17.20 -23.00
N TYR A 31 -7.35 15.90 -23.10
CA TYR A 31 -8.11 15.30 -24.20
C TYR A 31 -9.41 14.77 -23.64
N LEU A 32 -10.47 15.60 -23.69
CA LEU A 32 -11.78 15.26 -23.10
C LEU A 32 -12.47 14.16 -23.88
N ASP A 33 -12.38 14.20 -25.20
CA ASP A 33 -13.04 13.26 -26.10
C ASP A 33 -12.29 11.92 -26.22
N VAL A 34 -13.06 10.84 -26.39
CA VAL A 34 -12.50 9.49 -26.55
C VAL A 34 -11.91 9.30 -27.94
N GLU A 35 -12.52 9.87 -28.98
CA GLU A 35 -12.05 9.72 -30.36
C GLU A 35 -10.74 10.48 -30.56
N GLU A 36 -10.62 11.70 -30.02
CA GLU A 36 -9.36 12.46 -30.01
C GLU A 36 -8.22 11.68 -29.35
N ARG A 37 -8.45 11.09 -28.17
CA ARG A 37 -7.43 10.26 -27.49
C ARG A 37 -7.02 9.04 -28.30
N GLU A 38 -7.97 8.42 -29.00
CA GLU A 38 -7.68 7.23 -29.79
C GLU A 38 -7.01 7.56 -31.13
N ALA A 39 -7.23 8.76 -31.68
CA ALA A 39 -6.53 9.26 -32.85
C ALA A 39 -5.01 9.41 -32.59
N ILE A 40 -4.63 9.83 -31.38
CA ILE A 40 -3.22 9.97 -30.96
C ILE A 40 -2.73 8.82 -30.06
N ARG A 41 -3.39 7.66 -30.11
CA ARG A 41 -3.16 6.56 -29.14
C ARG A 41 -1.71 6.09 -29.03
N GLU A 42 -0.96 6.05 -30.13
CA GLU A 42 0.42 5.58 -30.11
C GLU A 42 1.36 6.61 -29.49
N GLU A 43 1.10 7.90 -29.72
CA GLU A 43 1.80 8.99 -29.04
C GLU A 43 1.51 8.97 -27.54
N LEU A 44 0.26 8.76 -27.13
CA LEU A 44 -0.09 8.60 -25.72
C LEU A 44 0.61 7.39 -25.09
N LYS A 45 0.67 6.24 -25.78
CA LYS A 45 1.43 5.06 -25.31
C LYS A 45 2.92 5.37 -25.14
N ASN A 46 3.53 6.08 -26.09
CA ASN A 46 4.95 6.47 -26.04
C ASN A 46 5.26 7.47 -24.93
N HIS A 47 4.40 8.48 -24.74
CA HIS A 47 4.52 9.40 -23.60
C HIS A 47 4.39 8.65 -22.29
N PHE A 48 3.44 7.72 -22.19
CA PHE A 48 3.23 6.93 -20.98
C PHE A 48 4.41 5.99 -20.69
N ASP A 49 5.02 5.41 -21.72
CA ASP A 49 6.28 4.64 -21.66
C ASP A 49 7.40 5.48 -21.02
N THR A 50 7.63 6.67 -21.57
CA THR A 50 8.65 7.63 -21.11
C THR A 50 8.41 8.06 -19.66
N LEU A 51 7.15 8.34 -19.31
CA LEU A 51 6.75 8.71 -17.96
C LEU A 51 7.02 7.58 -16.95
N LEU A 52 6.77 6.31 -17.34
CA LEU A 52 6.94 5.16 -16.47
C LEU A 52 8.39 4.65 -16.38
N TYR A 53 9.21 4.97 -17.37
CA TYR A 53 10.63 4.56 -17.44
C TYR A 53 11.43 5.02 -16.21
N HIS A 54 10.99 6.10 -15.55
CA HIS A 54 11.59 6.59 -14.32
C HIS A 54 10.66 6.38 -13.11
N PRO A 55 11.20 5.90 -11.96
CA PRO A 55 12.59 5.49 -11.73
C PRO A 55 12.93 4.13 -12.36
N VAL A 56 14.22 3.89 -12.62
CA VAL A 56 14.71 2.61 -13.18
C VAL A 56 14.34 1.45 -12.24
N GLY A 57 13.85 0.34 -12.78
CA GLY A 57 13.36 -0.80 -11.99
C GLY A 57 11.89 -0.71 -11.57
N ASN A 58 11.14 0.27 -12.08
CA ASN A 58 9.70 0.40 -11.85
C ASN A 58 8.91 -0.85 -12.28
N ASN A 59 8.40 -1.63 -11.33
CA ASN A 59 7.60 -2.84 -11.64
C ASN A 59 6.32 -2.54 -12.44
N LEU A 60 5.78 -1.32 -12.33
CA LEU A 60 4.65 -0.87 -13.15
C LEU A 60 5.07 -0.66 -14.62
N TYR A 61 6.30 -0.21 -14.86
CA TYR A 61 6.88 -0.10 -16.20
C TYR A 61 6.97 -1.47 -16.87
N CYS A 62 7.54 -2.46 -16.18
CA CYS A 62 7.59 -3.84 -16.69
C CYS A 62 6.20 -4.40 -17.00
N CYS A 63 5.20 -4.10 -16.17
CA CYS A 63 3.80 -4.47 -16.41
C CYS A 63 3.25 -3.78 -17.66
N PHE A 64 3.50 -2.49 -17.81
CA PHE A 64 3.08 -1.70 -18.97
C PHE A 64 3.68 -2.22 -20.27
N ILE A 65 5.01 -2.42 -20.33
CA ILE A 65 5.70 -2.94 -21.53
C ILE A 65 5.18 -4.32 -21.91
N LYS A 66 5.02 -5.22 -20.93
CA LYS A 66 4.46 -6.57 -21.16
C LYS A 66 3.08 -6.48 -21.82
N TRP A 67 2.15 -5.75 -21.22
CA TRP A 67 0.79 -5.66 -21.75
C TRP A 67 0.73 -4.86 -23.05
N ARG A 68 1.55 -3.83 -23.22
CA ARG A 68 1.67 -3.10 -24.49
C ARG A 68 2.07 -4.03 -25.63
N ALA A 69 2.98 -4.98 -25.39
CA ALA A 69 3.36 -5.98 -26.38
C ALA A 69 2.24 -7.01 -26.66
N VAL A 70 1.59 -7.52 -25.61
CA VAL A 70 0.53 -8.55 -25.72
C VAL A 70 -0.73 -8.02 -26.41
N ILE A 71 -1.14 -6.78 -26.12
CA ILE A 71 -2.34 -6.13 -26.69
C ILE A 71 -1.98 -4.89 -27.51
N SER A 72 -1.03 -5.01 -28.44
CA SER A 72 -0.45 -3.89 -29.18
C SER A 72 -1.46 -3.00 -29.92
N LYS A 73 -2.51 -3.58 -30.51
CA LYS A 73 -3.54 -2.86 -31.28
C LYS A 73 -4.71 -2.34 -30.44
N CYS A 74 -4.70 -2.50 -29.12
CA CYS A 74 -5.81 -2.09 -28.28
C CYS A 74 -5.90 -0.56 -28.11
N ARG A 75 -7.09 -0.13 -27.68
CA ARG A 75 -7.36 1.25 -27.27
C ARG A 75 -6.46 1.66 -26.10
N PHE A 76 -6.02 2.91 -26.08
CA PHE A 76 -5.16 3.42 -25.01
C PHE A 76 -5.83 3.24 -23.64
N THR A 77 -7.11 3.61 -23.54
CA THR A 77 -7.91 3.47 -22.32
C THR A 77 -8.02 2.03 -21.83
N PHE A 78 -8.09 1.06 -22.75
CA PHE A 78 -8.15 -0.36 -22.42
C PHE A 78 -6.80 -0.88 -21.91
N LEU A 79 -5.68 -0.51 -22.55
CA LEU A 79 -4.34 -0.85 -22.10
C LEU A 79 -4.11 -0.41 -20.65
N ILE A 80 -4.42 0.85 -20.36
CA ILE A 80 -4.25 1.44 -19.03
C ILE A 80 -5.08 0.68 -17.98
N ARG A 81 -6.32 0.28 -18.30
CA ARG A 81 -7.14 -0.52 -17.39
C ARG A 81 -6.50 -1.87 -17.08
N ILE A 82 -6.09 -2.62 -18.11
CA ILE A 82 -5.45 -3.93 -17.94
C ILE A 82 -4.14 -3.83 -17.15
N VAL A 83 -3.30 -2.83 -17.44
CA VAL A 83 -2.03 -2.62 -16.72
C VAL A 83 -2.28 -2.35 -15.24
N LYS A 84 -3.28 -1.51 -14.93
CA LYS A 84 -3.67 -1.24 -13.55
C LYS A 84 -4.16 -2.51 -12.85
N ASP A 85 -5.10 -3.23 -13.45
CA ASP A 85 -5.72 -4.42 -12.85
C ASP A 85 -4.67 -5.52 -12.63
N ALA A 86 -3.79 -5.74 -13.61
CA ALA A 86 -2.71 -6.72 -13.51
C ALA A 86 -1.65 -6.31 -12.48
N TYR A 87 -1.32 -5.02 -12.37
CA TYR A 87 -0.41 -4.53 -11.35
C TYR A 87 -1.01 -4.66 -9.95
N GLU A 88 -2.30 -4.30 -9.77
CA GLU A 88 -3.03 -4.50 -8.52
C GLU A 88 -3.18 -5.98 -8.16
N LEU A 89 -3.34 -6.88 -9.14
CA LEU A 89 -3.34 -8.33 -8.92
C LEU A 89 -1.95 -8.84 -8.51
N ARG A 90 -0.88 -8.36 -9.14
CA ARG A 90 0.50 -8.72 -8.79
C ARG A 90 0.84 -8.26 -7.36
N LEU A 91 0.44 -7.05 -6.99
CA LEU A 91 0.59 -6.56 -5.62
C LEU A 91 -0.19 -7.43 -4.63
N ARG A 92 -1.39 -7.92 -5.00
CA ARG A 92 -2.17 -8.85 -4.18
C ARG A 92 -1.51 -10.22 -4.02
N ASN A 93 -1.02 -10.81 -5.11
CA ASN A 93 -0.42 -12.15 -5.07
C ASN A 93 0.95 -12.16 -4.38
N ASN A 94 1.62 -11.01 -4.32
CA ASN A 94 2.88 -10.85 -3.59
C ASN A 94 2.67 -10.29 -2.18
N PHE A 95 1.43 -10.14 -1.73
CA PHE A 95 1.11 -9.74 -0.37
C PHE A 95 1.29 -10.94 0.55
N ASP A 96 2.44 -10.99 1.21
CA ASP A 96 2.72 -12.01 2.21
C ASP A 96 2.91 -11.35 3.58
N LEU A 97 1.84 -11.35 4.38
CA LEU A 97 1.88 -10.89 5.77
C LEU A 97 2.75 -11.80 6.65
N HIS A 98 2.98 -13.06 6.26
CA HIS A 98 3.81 -13.97 7.06
C HIS A 98 5.26 -13.49 7.15
N CYS A 99 5.73 -12.69 6.20
CA CYS A 99 7.00 -11.99 6.29
C CYS A 99 7.12 -11.01 7.49
N MET A 100 6.00 -10.74 8.19
CA MET A 100 5.95 -9.89 9.38
C MET A 100 5.73 -10.67 10.69
N ASP A 101 5.61 -12.00 10.67
CA ASP A 101 5.31 -12.79 11.88
C ASP A 101 6.41 -12.68 12.96
N ASP A 102 7.66 -12.46 12.53
CA ASP A 102 8.80 -12.24 13.41
C ASP A 102 9.00 -10.77 13.81
N TRP A 103 8.21 -9.84 13.25
CA TRP A 103 8.34 -8.40 13.51
C TRP A 103 7.58 -7.98 14.77
N LYS A 104 8.06 -8.44 15.92
CA LYS A 104 7.47 -8.14 17.23
C LYS A 104 7.99 -6.83 17.85
N GLN A 105 7.22 -6.29 18.78
CA GLN A 105 7.66 -5.22 19.68
C GLN A 105 8.80 -5.76 20.55
N LYS A 106 9.94 -5.05 20.59
CA LYS A 106 11.08 -5.46 21.44
C LYS A 106 10.84 -5.10 22.91
N ASP A 107 11.52 -5.79 23.83
CA ASP A 107 11.36 -5.64 25.28
C ASP A 107 11.58 -4.20 25.78
N ASP A 108 12.57 -3.50 25.25
CA ASP A 108 12.87 -2.10 25.61
C ASP A 108 12.29 -1.08 24.62
N GLU A 109 11.53 -1.53 23.63
CA GLU A 109 10.96 -0.65 22.61
C GLU A 109 9.60 -0.10 23.06
N PRO A 110 9.42 1.24 23.06
CA PRO A 110 8.11 1.84 23.28
C PRO A 110 7.18 1.55 22.10
N VAL A 111 5.88 1.43 22.35
CA VAL A 111 4.85 1.17 21.31
C VAL A 111 4.98 2.17 20.17
N ARG A 112 5.21 3.45 20.46
CA ARG A 112 5.38 4.47 19.42
C ARG A 112 6.56 4.19 18.48
N GLY A 113 7.65 3.63 19.00
CA GLY A 113 8.81 3.19 18.22
C GLY A 113 8.46 2.01 17.33
N TYR A 114 7.81 1.00 17.91
CA TYR A 114 7.32 -0.17 17.19
C TYR A 114 6.32 0.22 16.07
N ASN A 115 5.37 1.10 16.35
CA ASN A 115 4.39 1.62 15.38
C ASN A 115 5.05 2.25 14.15
N ARG A 116 6.21 2.90 14.34
CA ARG A 116 6.97 3.48 13.24
C ARG A 116 7.59 2.38 12.38
N ARG A 117 8.23 1.39 12.99
CA ARG A 117 8.84 0.25 12.28
C ARG A 117 7.79 -0.58 11.53
N TYR A 118 6.69 -0.91 12.20
CA TYR A 118 5.61 -1.70 11.61
C TYR A 118 4.99 -0.98 10.41
N ARG A 119 4.71 0.33 10.52
CA ARG A 119 4.24 1.13 9.37
C ARG A 119 5.24 1.14 8.24
N GLN A 120 6.52 1.41 8.52
CA GLN A 120 7.55 1.45 7.49
C GLN A 120 7.62 0.11 6.73
N ARG A 121 7.57 -1.02 7.45
CA ARG A 121 7.57 -2.34 6.85
C ARG A 121 6.32 -2.62 6.02
N LEU A 122 5.15 -2.21 6.50
CA LEU A 122 3.91 -2.27 5.72
C LEU A 122 3.95 -1.38 4.47
N ILE A 123 4.62 -0.23 4.51
CA ILE A 123 4.79 0.63 3.34
C ILE A 123 5.62 -0.11 2.28
N GLU A 124 6.70 -0.78 2.70
CA GLU A 124 7.57 -1.55 1.81
C GLU A 124 6.83 -2.74 1.16
N LEU A 125 6.06 -3.48 1.95
CA LEU A 125 5.31 -4.66 1.47
C LEU A 125 4.05 -4.27 0.70
N TYR A 126 3.35 -3.24 1.15
CA TYR A 126 2.10 -2.78 0.58
C TYR A 126 2.03 -1.26 0.50
N PRO A 127 2.68 -0.66 -0.51
CA PRO A 127 2.66 0.76 -0.78
C PRO A 127 1.32 1.49 -0.53
N ASP A 128 0.25 1.04 -1.17
CA ASP A 128 -1.04 1.75 -1.20
C ASP A 128 -1.85 1.61 0.12
N PHE A 129 -1.30 0.98 1.15
CA PHE A 129 -2.03 0.68 2.40
C PHE A 129 -2.53 1.93 3.10
N MET A 130 -1.78 3.03 3.08
CA MET A 130 -2.13 4.26 3.78
C MET A 130 -3.47 4.84 3.30
N ASN A 131 -3.79 4.67 2.01
CA ASN A 131 -5.01 5.21 1.42
C ASN A 131 -6.20 4.24 1.48
N LYS A 132 -5.93 2.93 1.62
CA LYS A 132 -6.96 1.88 1.51
C LYS A 132 -7.25 1.15 2.82
N LEU A 133 -6.26 0.97 3.69
CA LEU A 133 -6.31 0.04 4.83
C LEU A 133 -5.94 0.69 6.17
N TYR A 134 -5.20 1.79 6.17
CA TYR A 134 -4.74 2.46 7.40
C TYR A 134 -5.86 3.16 8.16
N ARG A 135 -6.71 3.91 7.45
CA ARG A 135 -7.82 4.70 8.04
C ARG A 135 -9.14 3.96 7.97
N MET A 136 -10.07 4.33 8.85
CA MET A 136 -11.47 3.98 8.69
C MET A 136 -11.99 4.46 7.33
N THR A 137 -12.66 3.61 6.59
CA THR A 137 -13.31 3.97 5.33
C THR A 137 -14.73 3.45 5.33
N ASN A 138 -15.64 4.19 4.70
CA ASN A 138 -17.00 3.72 4.43
C ASN A 138 -17.06 2.64 3.34
N ASN A 139 -15.92 2.27 2.76
CA ASN A 139 -15.85 1.23 1.74
C ASN A 139 -16.01 -0.14 2.42
N ARG A 140 -17.19 -0.74 2.24
CA ARG A 140 -17.62 -2.00 2.85
C ARG A 140 -17.29 -3.23 2.01
N SER A 141 -16.42 -3.13 1.01
CA SER A 141 -16.07 -4.34 0.24
C SER A 141 -15.43 -5.38 1.16
N ASP A 142 -15.89 -6.63 1.06
CA ASP A 142 -15.46 -7.72 1.94
C ASP A 142 -13.95 -7.94 1.90
N GLU A 143 -13.33 -7.74 0.74
CA GLU A 143 -11.89 -7.84 0.53
C GLU A 143 -11.08 -6.78 1.27
N ALA A 144 -11.52 -5.51 1.25
CA ALA A 144 -10.84 -4.44 1.98
C ALA A 144 -10.98 -4.63 3.50
N ASN A 145 -12.10 -5.21 3.94
CA ASN A 145 -12.33 -5.55 5.34
C ASN A 145 -11.49 -6.75 5.79
N PHE A 146 -11.28 -7.74 4.94
CA PHE A 146 -10.42 -8.90 5.22
C PHE A 146 -8.97 -8.46 5.47
N LEU A 147 -8.36 -7.75 4.52
CA LEU A 147 -6.97 -7.28 4.65
C LEU A 147 -6.76 -6.35 5.84
N ARG A 148 -7.71 -5.46 6.15
CA ARG A 148 -7.64 -4.65 7.38
C ARG A 148 -7.63 -5.53 8.63
N THR A 149 -8.48 -6.55 8.65
CA THR A 149 -8.58 -7.46 9.80
C THR A 149 -7.29 -8.24 10.00
N GLU A 150 -6.66 -8.71 8.91
CA GLU A 150 -5.38 -9.42 8.98
C GLU A 150 -4.24 -8.50 9.44
N ILE A 151 -4.10 -7.32 8.85
CA ILE A 151 -3.06 -6.35 9.24
C ILE A 151 -3.20 -5.95 10.71
N VAL A 152 -4.43 -5.70 11.17
CA VAL A 152 -4.71 -5.37 12.57
C VAL A 152 -4.45 -6.58 13.48
N GLY A 153 -4.83 -7.78 13.05
CA GLY A 153 -4.61 -9.01 13.80
C GLY A 153 -3.12 -9.29 14.00
N ASN A 154 -2.34 -9.22 12.93
CA ASN A 154 -0.88 -9.39 12.96
C ASN A 154 -0.21 -8.32 13.84
N TYR A 155 -0.64 -7.05 13.76
CA TYR A 155 -0.14 -5.99 14.61
C TYR A 155 -0.38 -6.27 16.10
N ILE A 156 -1.62 -6.62 16.48
CA ILE A 156 -1.98 -6.90 17.88
C ILE A 156 -1.20 -8.11 18.41
N ALA A 157 -1.10 -9.19 17.61
CA ALA A 157 -0.36 -10.40 17.98
C ALA A 157 1.15 -10.17 18.14
N SER A 158 1.66 -9.07 17.59
CA SER A 158 3.07 -8.70 17.62
C SER A 158 3.41 -7.69 18.72
N LEU A 159 2.41 -7.17 19.45
CA LEU A 159 2.62 -6.37 20.65
C LEU A 159 3.02 -7.27 21.84
N LYS A 160 3.54 -6.63 22.90
CA LYS A 160 3.80 -7.31 24.17
C LYS A 160 2.51 -7.86 24.78
N ASN A 161 2.55 -9.10 25.26
CA ASN A 161 1.38 -9.77 25.83
C ASN A 161 0.76 -8.96 26.99
N GLU A 162 1.57 -8.36 27.86
CA GLU A 162 1.10 -7.58 29.00
C GLU A 162 0.31 -6.33 28.58
N LEU A 163 0.64 -5.78 27.40
CA LEU A 163 -0.10 -4.68 26.81
C LEU A 163 -1.38 -5.18 26.16
N VAL A 164 -1.32 -6.30 25.42
CA VAL A 164 -2.49 -6.90 24.77
C VAL A 164 -3.57 -7.25 25.80
N ASP A 165 -3.18 -7.78 26.97
CA ASP A 165 -4.10 -8.17 28.06
C ASP A 165 -4.91 -7.01 28.64
N ILE A 166 -4.39 -5.78 28.57
CA ILE A 166 -5.06 -4.59 29.10
C ILE A 166 -5.80 -3.78 28.03
N MET A 167 -5.52 -4.03 26.75
CA MET A 167 -6.16 -3.32 25.64
C MET A 167 -7.62 -3.79 25.43
N PRO A 168 -8.50 -2.91 24.94
CA PRO A 168 -9.89 -3.27 24.66
C PRO A 168 -9.98 -4.22 23.46
N ILE A 169 -11.02 -5.05 23.45
CA ILE A 169 -11.35 -5.89 22.29
C ILE A 169 -11.95 -5.01 21.19
N PHE A 170 -11.27 -4.93 20.04
CA PHE A 170 -11.74 -4.16 18.90
C PHE A 170 -12.82 -4.91 18.12
N LYS A 171 -13.99 -4.29 17.94
CA LYS A 171 -15.05 -4.86 17.07
C LYS A 171 -14.62 -4.80 15.61
N ARG A 172 -15.18 -5.68 14.77
CA ARG A 172 -14.80 -5.82 13.35
C ARG A 172 -14.90 -4.50 12.56
N ASN A 173 -15.84 -3.64 12.91
CA ASN A 173 -16.06 -2.31 12.31
C ASN A 173 -15.15 -1.21 12.87
N GLU A 174 -14.43 -1.46 13.96
CA GLU A 174 -13.51 -0.52 14.62
C GLU A 174 -12.04 -0.82 14.28
N LYS A 175 -11.77 -1.92 13.55
CA LYS A 175 -10.44 -2.36 13.13
C LYS A 175 -9.88 -1.49 12.00
N SER A 176 -9.38 -0.31 12.35
CA SER A 176 -8.41 0.43 11.55
C SER A 176 -7.06 0.41 12.27
N LEU A 177 -5.97 0.32 11.50
CA LEU A 177 -4.63 0.24 12.09
C LEU A 177 -4.29 1.51 12.89
N GLU A 178 -4.76 2.67 12.42
CA GLU A 178 -4.61 3.97 13.10
C GLU A 178 -5.20 3.94 14.52
N ILE A 179 -6.47 3.55 14.66
CA ILE A 179 -7.14 3.49 15.98
C ILE A 179 -6.45 2.51 16.92
N VAL A 180 -6.05 1.35 16.40
CA VAL A 180 -5.43 0.30 17.22
C VAL A 180 -4.03 0.74 17.69
N MET A 181 -3.27 1.43 16.84
CA MET A 181 -1.96 2.01 17.20
C MET A 181 -2.09 3.12 18.24
N GLU A 182 -3.03 4.05 18.07
CA GLU A 182 -3.30 5.13 19.03
C GLU A 182 -3.74 4.56 20.39
N THR A 183 -4.60 3.54 20.36
CA THR A 183 -5.05 2.83 21.56
C THR A 183 -3.87 2.16 22.26
N ALA A 184 -3.01 1.45 21.53
CA ALA A 184 -1.84 0.81 22.11
C ALA A 184 -0.89 1.84 22.79
N GLU A 185 -0.68 3.01 22.16
CA GLU A 185 0.13 4.10 22.74
C GLU A 185 -0.50 4.68 24.02
N TYR A 186 -1.83 4.76 24.08
CA TYR A 186 -2.54 5.20 25.28
C TYR A 186 -2.39 4.19 26.43
N TYR A 187 -2.61 2.90 26.17
CA TYR A 187 -2.55 1.85 27.19
C TYR A 187 -1.13 1.60 27.71
N GLU A 188 -0.10 1.78 26.87
CA GLU A 188 1.30 1.73 27.33
C GLU A 188 1.58 2.81 28.39
N LYS A 189 1.10 4.04 28.16
CA LYS A 189 1.26 5.15 29.12
C LYS A 189 0.50 4.89 30.42
N GLU A 190 -0.76 4.50 30.32
CA GLU A 190 -1.60 4.13 31.48
C GLU A 190 -0.93 3.04 32.33
N TRP A 191 -0.39 2.00 31.70
CA TRP A 191 0.30 0.92 32.39
C TRP A 191 1.58 1.39 33.09
N ALA A 192 2.38 2.21 32.41
CA ALA A 192 3.59 2.79 32.99
C ALA A 192 3.27 3.69 34.20
N GLU A 193 2.19 4.48 34.15
CA GLU A 193 1.74 5.29 35.28
C GLU A 193 1.26 4.45 36.46
N ARG A 194 0.49 3.38 36.21
CA ARG A 194 0.04 2.46 37.26
C ARG A 194 1.20 1.76 37.96
N LYS A 195 2.26 1.41 37.23
CA LYS A 195 3.49 0.84 37.82
C LYS A 195 4.23 1.83 38.71
N LYS A 196 4.24 3.13 38.38
CA LYS A 196 4.90 4.16 39.20
C LYS A 196 4.15 4.49 40.50
N ARG A 197 2.86 4.18 40.57
CA ARG A 197 2.00 4.43 41.74
C ARG A 197 1.95 3.25 42.73
N ARG A 198 2.56 2.11 42.38
CA ARG A 198 2.70 0.91 43.22
C ARG A 198 4.10 0.87 43.80
#